data_AF-A0A2E9VF45-F1
#
_entry.id   AF-A0A2E9VF45-F1
#
_cell.length_a   1.000
_cell.length_b   1.000
_cell.length_c   1.000
_cell.angle_alpha   90.00
_cell.angle_beta   90.00
_cell.angle_gamma   90.00
#
_symmetry.space_group_name_H-M   'P 1'
#
loop_
_entity.id
_entity.type
_entity.pdbx_description
1 polymer ?
#
loop_
_entity_poly.entity_id
_entity_poly.type
_entity_poly.pdbx_seq_one_letter_code
_entity_poly.pdbx_strand_id
1 'polypeptide(L)'
;MEDYSVETTVSLHTVKEIWKEVKGCENILYEVSDHGNVRARLNYINKKNNQPKYRQVFVYRNNKDNIAPYIVCMSKYKNNKKKRLTVRGLVARAFLGPRPTGYIVANKDEQVENCHLNNICYKPLPNYKK
;
A
#
# COMPACT_ATOMS: atom_id res chain seq x y z
N MET A 1 -41.49 12.92 34.43
CA MET A 1 -40.56 11.78 34.46
C MET A 1 -40.31 11.45 33.01
N GLU A 2 -39.29 12.09 32.42
CA GLU A 2 -39.04 12.06 30.98
C GLU A 2 -38.17 10.83 30.67
N ASP A 3 -38.73 9.94 29.87
CA ASP A 3 -38.12 8.68 29.44
C ASP A 3 -37.25 8.96 28.20
N TYR A 4 -35.96 9.22 28.42
CA TYR A 4 -34.98 9.39 27.35
C TYR A 4 -34.50 8.01 26.85
N SER A 5 -35.24 7.43 25.91
CA SER A 5 -34.73 6.34 25.09
C SER A 5 -33.83 6.91 23.99
N VAL A 6 -32.51 6.84 24.20
CA VAL A 6 -31.52 7.17 23.16
C VAL A 6 -31.35 5.97 22.22
N GLU A 7 -32.03 6.01 21.08
CA GLU A 7 -31.78 5.10 19.96
C GLU A 7 -30.35 5.32 19.45
N THR A 8 -29.44 4.41 19.80
CA THR A 8 -28.08 4.41 19.26
C THR A 8 -28.12 3.82 17.86
N THR A 9 -28.32 4.66 16.85
CA THR A 9 -28.14 4.28 15.45
C THR A 9 -26.64 4.15 15.17
N VAL A 10 -26.12 2.93 15.20
CA VAL A 10 -24.77 2.60 14.74
C VAL A 10 -24.76 2.74 13.21
N SER A 11 -24.36 3.91 12.72
CA SER A 11 -24.13 4.14 11.29
C SER A 11 -23.00 3.20 10.82
N LEU A 12 -23.35 2.20 10.03
CA LEU A 12 -22.41 1.35 9.30
C LEU A 12 -21.65 2.19 8.29
N HIS A 13 -20.63 2.92 8.76
CA HIS A 13 -19.64 3.55 7.89
C HIS A 13 -18.83 2.42 7.24
N THR A 14 -19.20 2.06 6.01
CA THR A 14 -18.32 1.32 5.12
C THR A 14 -17.14 2.23 4.82
N VAL A 15 -16.09 2.13 5.63
CA VAL A 15 -14.89 2.96 5.51
C VAL A 15 -14.33 2.74 4.12
N LYS A 16 -14.51 3.74 3.25
CA LYS A 16 -14.11 3.67 1.86
C LYS A 16 -12.59 3.59 1.79
N GLU A 17 -12.08 2.60 1.08
CA GLU A 17 -10.65 2.40 0.82
C GLU A 17 -10.01 3.68 0.27
N ILE A 18 -8.92 4.12 0.91
CA ILE A 18 -8.21 5.34 0.55
C ILE A 18 -7.06 4.95 -0.38
N TRP A 19 -6.98 5.59 -1.55
CA TRP A 19 -5.95 5.34 -2.55
C TRP A 19 -4.97 6.51 -2.63
N LYS A 20 -3.66 6.23 -2.64
CA LYS A 20 -2.60 7.23 -2.76
C LYS A 20 -1.57 6.85 -3.81
N GLU A 21 -1.03 7.84 -4.50
CA GLU A 21 0.05 7.66 -5.46
C GLU A 21 1.37 7.25 -4.76
N VAL A 22 2.09 6.30 -5.38
CA VAL A 22 3.40 5.87 -4.88
C VAL A 22 4.51 6.50 -5.71
N LYS A 23 5.29 7.37 -5.06
CA LYS A 23 6.46 8.01 -5.67
C LYS A 23 7.61 7.00 -5.84
N GLY A 24 8.39 7.18 -6.91
CA GLY A 24 9.63 6.40 -7.17
C GLY A 24 9.45 5.15 -8.03
N CYS A 25 8.32 5.05 -8.76
CA CYS A 25 8.12 4.11 -9.85
C CYS A 25 8.06 4.91 -11.17
N GLU A 26 9.17 4.97 -11.89
CA GLU A 26 9.19 5.71 -13.16
C GLU A 26 8.47 4.94 -14.27
N ASN A 27 7.74 5.68 -15.11
CA ASN A 27 6.96 5.26 -16.29
C ASN A 27 5.54 4.72 -16.03
N ILE A 28 5.21 4.29 -14.81
CA ILE A 28 3.83 3.91 -14.44
C ILE A 28 3.51 4.54 -13.10
N LEU A 29 2.49 5.40 -13.07
CA LEU A 29 1.95 5.93 -11.82
C LEU A 29 1.22 4.78 -11.11
N TYR A 30 1.81 4.25 -10.05
CA TYR A 30 1.13 3.27 -9.21
C TYR A 30 0.36 3.98 -8.10
N GLU A 31 -0.79 3.45 -7.77
CA GLU A 31 -1.52 3.80 -6.58
C GLU A 31 -1.61 2.58 -5.67
N VAL A 32 -1.49 2.83 -4.38
CA VAL A 32 -1.65 1.83 -3.33
C VAL A 32 -2.75 2.28 -2.39
N SER A 33 -3.54 1.32 -1.93
CA SER A 33 -4.56 1.59 -0.94
C SER A 33 -4.09 1.37 0.49
N ASP A 34 -4.84 1.90 1.44
CA ASP A 34 -4.69 1.61 2.87
C ASP A 34 -5.02 0.15 3.23
N HIS A 35 -5.64 -0.62 2.34
CA HIS A 35 -5.88 -2.06 2.48
C HIS A 35 -4.75 -2.92 1.88
N GLY A 36 -3.76 -2.29 1.23
CA GLY A 36 -2.66 -3.00 0.57
C GLY A 36 -2.98 -3.49 -0.85
N ASN A 37 -4.00 -2.95 -1.49
CA ASN A 37 -4.24 -3.19 -2.92
C ASN A 37 -3.37 -2.26 -3.77
N VAL A 38 -2.95 -2.72 -4.95
CA VAL A 38 -2.08 -1.96 -5.85
C VAL A 38 -2.70 -1.91 -7.25
N ARG A 39 -2.78 -0.70 -7.82
CA ARG A 39 -3.23 -0.47 -9.20
C ARG A 39 -2.25 0.42 -9.95
N ALA A 40 -2.20 0.24 -11.28
CA ALA A 40 -1.46 1.11 -12.18
C ALA A 40 -2.42 2.08 -12.84
N ARG A 41 -2.15 3.38 -12.74
CA ARG A 41 -2.83 4.43 -13.49
C ARG A 41 -2.27 4.45 -14.91
N LEU A 42 -3.14 4.27 -15.89
CA LEU A 42 -2.78 4.33 -17.30
C LEU A 42 -2.78 5.79 -17.77
N ASN A 43 -1.89 6.12 -18.71
CA ASN A 43 -1.86 7.45 -19.37
C ASN A 43 -3.05 7.67 -20.34
N TYR A 44 -4.15 6.95 -20.15
CA TYR A 44 -5.34 7.02 -20.97
C TYR A 44 -6.51 7.52 -20.13
N ILE A 45 -7.14 8.60 -20.61
CA ILE A 45 -8.38 9.13 -20.05
C ILE A 45 -9.55 8.53 -20.83
N ASN A 46 -10.54 8.00 -20.11
CA ASN A 46 -11.75 7.52 -20.73
C ASN A 46 -12.56 8.71 -21.26
N LYS A 47 -12.73 8.79 -22.59
CA LYS A 47 -13.43 9.88 -23.27
C LYS A 47 -14.90 10.02 -22.85
N LYS A 48 -15.54 8.97 -22.34
CA LYS A 48 -16.97 8.99 -21.96
C LYS A 48 -17.23 9.72 -20.64
N ASN A 49 -16.30 9.63 -19.68
CA ASN A 49 -16.49 10.19 -18.33
C ASN A 49 -15.34 11.08 -17.86
N ASN A 50 -14.35 11.34 -18.73
CA ASN A 50 -13.15 12.12 -18.46
C ASN A 50 -12.35 11.63 -17.23
N GLN A 51 -12.44 10.35 -16.89
CA GLN A 51 -11.73 9.76 -15.75
C GLN A 51 -10.50 8.96 -16.20
N PRO A 52 -9.42 8.93 -15.38
CA PRO A 52 -8.27 8.08 -15.65
C PRO A 52 -8.67 6.60 -15.59
N LYS A 53 -8.10 5.80 -16.50
CA LYS A 53 -8.27 4.35 -16.47
C LYS A 53 -7.20 3.71 -15.60
N TYR A 54 -7.60 2.76 -14.77
CA TYR A 54 -6.68 1.96 -13.95
C TYR A 54 -6.60 0.53 -14.49
N ARG A 55 -5.44 -0.09 -14.33
CA ARG A 55 -5.21 -1.51 -14.56
C ARG A 55 -4.80 -2.15 -13.25
N GLN A 56 -5.43 -3.27 -12.90
CA GLN A 56 -4.98 -4.07 -11.77
C GLN A 56 -3.60 -4.65 -12.05
N VAL A 57 -2.71 -4.56 -11.07
CA VAL A 57 -1.32 -5.04 -11.20
C VAL A 57 -1.24 -6.46 -10.69
N PHE A 58 -0.40 -7.28 -11.32
CA PHE A 58 -0.05 -8.59 -10.79
C PHE A 58 0.75 -8.42 -9.49
N VAL A 59 0.13 -8.80 -8.38
CA VAL A 59 0.78 -8.91 -7.07
C VAL A 59 1.27 -10.34 -6.94
N TYR A 60 2.58 -10.51 -6.89
CA TYR A 60 3.20 -11.81 -6.70
C TYR A 60 3.16 -12.17 -5.21
N ARG A 61 2.66 -13.37 -4.91
CA ARG A 61 2.67 -13.98 -3.58
C ARG A 61 3.50 -15.25 -3.66
N ASN A 62 4.44 -15.41 -2.73
CA ASN A 62 5.19 -16.65 -2.59
C ASN A 62 4.97 -17.19 -1.19
N ASN A 63 4.06 -18.15 -1.08
CA ASN A 63 3.61 -18.69 0.20
C ASN A 63 4.64 -19.64 0.82
N LYS A 64 5.67 -20.07 0.06
CA LYS A 64 6.69 -21.02 0.55
C LYS A 64 7.78 -20.35 1.38
N ASP A 65 8.12 -19.11 1.06
CA ASP A 65 9.31 -18.43 1.61
C ASP A 65 8.95 -17.33 2.63
N ASN A 66 7.68 -17.25 3.07
CA ASN A 66 7.15 -16.17 3.94
C ASN A 66 7.56 -14.77 3.44
N ILE A 67 7.57 -14.57 2.12
CA ILE A 67 7.97 -13.32 1.48
C ILE A 67 6.74 -12.42 1.36
N ALA A 68 6.86 -11.18 1.84
CA ALA A 68 5.79 -10.18 1.67
C ALA A 68 5.39 -10.04 0.20
N PRO A 69 4.07 -9.95 -0.10
CA PRO A 69 3.58 -9.73 -1.45
C PRO A 69 4.31 -8.56 -2.11
N TYR A 70 4.62 -8.69 -3.39
CA TYR A 70 5.38 -7.67 -4.10
C TYR A 70 4.89 -7.49 -5.53
N ILE A 71 5.11 -6.30 -6.07
CA ILE A 71 5.01 -6.04 -7.50
C ILE A 71 6.41 -5.99 -8.10
N VAL A 72 6.49 -6.28 -9.40
CA VAL A 72 7.71 -6.08 -10.18
C VAL A 72 7.54 -4.81 -11.02
N CYS A 73 8.43 -3.84 -10.83
CA CYS A 73 8.49 -2.64 -11.65
C CYS A 73 9.82 -2.59 -12.42
N MET A 74 9.82 -1.93 -13.57
CA MET A 74 11.04 -1.69 -14.35
C MET A 74 11.71 -0.40 -13.86
N SER A 75 13.00 -0.44 -13.56
CA SER A 75 13.77 0.76 -13.17
C SER A 75 14.50 1.33 -14.39
N LYS A 76 14.22 2.58 -14.78
CA LYS A 76 14.94 3.24 -15.87
C LYS A 76 16.39 3.60 -15.50
N TYR A 77 16.60 4.11 -14.28
CA TYR A 77 17.95 4.52 -13.81
C TYR A 77 18.97 3.37 -13.61
N LYS A 78 18.55 2.11 -13.70
CA LYS A 78 19.43 0.94 -13.53
C LYS A 78 19.40 0.02 -14.73
N ASN A 79 19.52 0.58 -15.94
CA ASN A 79 19.65 -0.19 -17.18
C ASN A 79 18.49 -1.19 -17.39
N ASN A 80 17.25 -0.73 -17.18
CA ASN A 80 16.03 -1.55 -17.27
C ASN A 80 15.97 -2.76 -16.31
N LYS A 81 16.75 -2.78 -15.22
CA LYS A 81 16.66 -3.86 -14.23
C LYS A 81 15.28 -3.91 -13.58
N LYS A 82 14.75 -5.13 -13.45
CA LYS A 82 13.53 -5.43 -12.69
C LYS A 82 13.79 -5.17 -11.21
N LYS A 83 12.93 -4.37 -10.58
CA LYS A 83 12.95 -4.10 -9.14
C LYS A 83 11.70 -4.69 -8.50
N ARG A 84 11.88 -5.45 -7.43
CA ARG A 84 10.78 -5.92 -6.59
C ARG A 84 10.44 -4.82 -5.57
N LEU A 85 9.18 -4.44 -5.50
CA LEU A 85 8.66 -3.53 -4.49
C LEU A 85 7.60 -4.27 -3.67
N THR A 86 7.83 -4.40 -2.38
CA THR A 86 6.86 -5.05 -1.49
C THR A 86 5.63 -4.17 -1.31
N VAL A 87 4.45 -4.77 -1.30
CA VAL A 87 3.16 -4.09 -1.09
C VAL A 87 3.19 -3.31 0.23
N ARG A 88 3.61 -3.95 1.32
CA ARG A 88 3.84 -3.30 2.61
C ARG A 88 4.75 -2.06 2.50
N GLY A 89 5.81 -2.14 1.71
CA GLY A 89 6.73 -1.02 1.48
C GLY A 89 6.08 0.13 0.71
N LEU A 90 5.19 -0.17 -0.26
CA LEU A 90 4.41 0.82 -0.98
C LEU A 90 3.43 1.52 -0.03
N VAL A 91 2.69 0.77 0.79
CA VAL A 91 1.76 1.30 1.79
C VAL A 91 2.49 2.25 2.75
N ALA A 92 3.62 1.81 3.32
CA ALA A 92 4.40 2.66 4.22
C ALA A 92 4.84 3.97 3.57
N ARG A 93 5.31 3.92 2.32
CA ARG A 93 5.74 5.14 1.59
C ARG A 93 4.60 6.11 1.32
N ALA A 94 3.41 5.59 1.01
CA ALA A 94 2.25 6.41 0.67
C ALA A 94 1.56 6.99 1.91
N PHE A 95 1.57 6.27 3.04
CA PHE A 95 0.75 6.61 4.21
C PHE A 95 1.53 6.95 5.48
N LEU A 96 2.69 6.31 5.73
CA LEU A 96 3.49 6.54 6.95
C LEU A 96 4.58 7.60 6.76
N GLY A 97 4.89 7.98 5.52
CA GLY A 97 5.86 9.02 5.21
C GLY A 97 7.30 8.48 5.04
N PRO A 98 8.33 9.30 5.29
CA PRO A 98 9.72 8.87 5.13
C PRO A 98 10.10 7.85 6.19
N ARG A 99 10.77 6.77 5.76
CA ARG A 99 11.29 5.74 6.67
C ARG A 99 12.46 6.30 7.49
N PRO A 100 12.40 6.29 8.83
CA PRO A 100 13.52 6.71 9.67
C PRO A 100 14.79 5.88 9.40
N THR A 101 15.95 6.51 9.55
CA THR A 101 17.25 5.84 9.44
C THR A 101 17.37 4.75 10.51
N GLY A 102 17.83 3.56 10.13
CA GLY A 102 17.94 2.44 11.06
C GLY A 102 16.65 1.63 11.25
N TYR A 103 15.58 1.90 10.49
CA TYR A 103 14.31 1.16 10.58
C TYR A 103 14.00 0.38 9.30
N ILE A 104 13.23 -0.70 9.44
CA ILE A 104 12.60 -1.45 8.35
C ILE A 104 11.08 -1.33 8.42
N VAL A 105 10.42 -1.46 7.28
CA VAL A 105 8.96 -1.62 7.27
C VAL A 105 8.64 -3.03 7.74
N ALA A 106 7.69 -3.20 8.66
CA ALA A 106 7.29 -4.47 9.26
C ALA A 106 5.76 -4.56 9.45
N ASN A 107 5.27 -5.79 9.61
CA ASN A 107 3.90 -6.06 10.06
C ASN A 107 3.86 -6.11 11.60
N LYS A 108 2.78 -5.63 12.22
CA LYS A 108 2.59 -5.71 13.67
C LYS A 108 2.30 -7.15 14.09
N ASP A 109 1.45 -7.83 13.33
CA ASP A 109 1.05 -9.24 13.51
C ASP A 109 2.05 -10.27 12.95
N GLU A 110 3.16 -9.82 12.37
CA GLU A 110 4.19 -10.65 11.74
C GLU A 110 3.71 -11.44 10.50
N GLN A 111 2.47 -11.24 10.07
CA GLN A 111 1.89 -11.86 8.88
C GLN A 111 2.20 -11.01 7.65
N VAL A 112 3.06 -11.53 6.78
CA VAL A 112 3.57 -10.76 5.64
C VAL A 112 2.50 -10.47 4.59
N GLU A 113 1.42 -11.25 4.56
CA GLU A 113 0.28 -11.07 3.65
C GLU A 113 -0.65 -9.94 4.08
N ASN A 114 -0.73 -9.64 5.38
CA ASN A 114 -1.63 -8.63 5.92
C ASN A 114 -1.06 -7.22 5.71
N CYS A 115 -1.20 -6.69 4.49
CA CYS A 115 -0.63 -5.41 4.09
C CYS A 115 -1.48 -4.18 4.45
N HIS A 116 -2.47 -4.30 5.34
CA HIS A 116 -3.28 -3.17 5.80
C HIS A 116 -2.43 -2.10 6.49
N LEU A 117 -2.71 -0.83 6.23
CA LEU A 117 -2.03 0.33 6.84
C LEU A 117 -1.95 0.21 8.37
N ASN A 118 -3.06 -0.16 9.01
CA ASN A 118 -3.12 -0.31 10.47
C ASN A 118 -2.21 -1.41 11.00
N ASN A 119 -1.81 -2.36 10.15
CA ASN A 119 -0.86 -3.43 10.45
C ASN A 119 0.58 -3.10 10.02
N ILE A 120 0.82 -2.03 9.26
CA ILE A 120 2.17 -1.63 8.83
C ILE A 120 2.79 -0.67 9.84
N CYS A 121 4.06 -0.88 10.16
CA CYS A 121 4.85 -0.01 11.03
C CYS A 121 6.34 0.03 10.63
N TYR A 122 7.09 0.95 11.21
CA TYR A 122 8.55 0.93 11.17
C TYR A 122 9.09 0.23 12.43
N LYS A 123 9.88 -0.83 12.26
CA LYS A 123 10.60 -1.52 13.35
C LYS A 123 12.10 -1.25 13.24
N PRO A 124 12.84 -1.13 14.35
CA PRO A 124 14.31 -1.03 14.32
C PRO A 124 14.93 -2.19 13.57
N LEU A 125 16.00 -1.93 12.83
CA LEU A 125 16.83 -2.96 12.20
C LEU A 125 17.50 -3.78 13.32
N PRO A 126 17.41 -5.13 13.30
CA PRO A 126 17.91 -5.99 14.39
C PRO A 126 19.39 -5.77 14.77
N ASN A 127 20.21 -5.28 13.83
CA ASN A 127 21.65 -5.08 13.99
C ASN A 127 22.12 -3.64 13.73
N TYR A 128 21.25 -2.64 13.87
CA TYR A 128 21.65 -1.25 13.65
C TYR A 128 22.49 -0.72 14.83
N LYS A 129 23.82 -0.66 14.62
CA LYS A 129 24.72 0.08 15.51
C LYS A 129 24.56 1.57 15.19
N LYS A 130 24.26 2.37 16.22
CA LYS A 130 24.18 3.84 16.14
C LYS A 130 25.53 4.44 15.74
#